data_AF-A0A2E5JCS0-F1
#
_entry.id   AF-A0A2E5JCS0-F1
#
_cell.length_a   1.000
_cell.length_b   1.000
_cell.length_c   1.000
_cell.angle_alpha   90.00
_cell.angle_beta   90.00
_cell.angle_gamma   90.00
#
_symmetry.space_group_name_H-M   'P 1'
#
loop_
_entity.id
_entity.type
_entity.pdbx_description
1 polymer ?
#
loop_
_entity_poly.entity_id
_entity_poly.type
_entity_poly.pdbx_seq_one_letter_code
_entity_poly.pdbx_strand_id
1 'polypeptide(L)'
;MKNLVLPSLRSFAAIFFPELCPGCMNTLHETERLICWGCQLTLPKTDHLWDFQNEVWEKMNQFVRVERVVSLFDFNKNSRVQSIVGSIKI
;
A
#
# COMPACT_ATOMS: atom_id res chain seq x y z
N MET A 1 36.55 2.30 10.10
CA MET A 1 36.15 3.71 10.08
C MET A 1 35.19 3.90 8.91
N LYS A 2 33.88 4.02 9.18
CA LYS A 2 32.86 4.16 8.11
C LYS A 2 32.83 5.63 7.69
N ASN A 3 33.14 5.88 6.41
CA ASN A 3 33.24 7.21 5.82
C ASN A 3 31.92 7.99 5.99
N LEU A 4 31.98 9.10 6.72
CA LEU A 4 30.87 10.02 7.05
C LEU A 4 30.46 10.96 5.89
N VAL A 5 30.99 10.78 4.68
CA VAL A 5 30.81 11.70 3.53
C VAL A 5 29.70 11.26 2.56
N LEU A 6 29.21 10.02 2.68
CA LEU A 6 28.13 9.47 1.85
C LEU A 6 26.69 9.98 2.15
N PRO A 7 26.31 10.40 3.38
CA PRO A 7 24.93 10.81 3.66
C PRO A 7 24.57 12.13 2.96
N SER A 8 25.48 13.11 2.95
CA SER A 8 25.20 14.46 2.45
C SER A 8 24.90 14.50 0.95
N LEU A 9 25.59 13.68 0.14
CA LEU A 9 25.33 13.58 -1.29
C LEU A 9 23.98 12.93 -1.59
N ARG A 10 23.57 11.92 -0.82
CA ARG A 10 22.26 11.28 -0.94
C ARG A 10 21.13 12.24 -0.59
N SER A 11 21.28 13.00 0.50
CA SER A 11 20.29 14.02 0.88
C SER A 11 20.15 15.11 -0.18
N PHE A 12 21.25 15.52 -0.83
CA PHE A 12 21.19 16.47 -1.95
C PHE A 12 20.49 15.89 -3.19
N ALA A 13 20.77 14.64 -3.55
CA ALA A 13 20.09 13.97 -4.66
C ALA A 13 18.59 13.73 -4.40
N ALA A 14 18.21 13.46 -3.15
CA ALA A 14 16.82 13.26 -2.74
C ALA A 14 15.94 14.51 -2.91
N ILE A 15 16.53 15.71 -2.99
CA ILE A 15 15.80 16.96 -3.32
C ILE A 15 15.33 16.94 -4.77
N PHE A 16 16.12 16.39 -5.69
CA PHE A 16 15.80 16.30 -7.12
C PHE A 16 15.00 15.04 -7.46
N PHE A 17 15.23 13.95 -6.74
CA PHE A 17 14.58 12.66 -6.95
C PHE A 17 14.01 12.13 -5.62
N PRO A 18 12.95 12.76 -5.09
CA PRO A 18 12.31 12.28 -3.88
C PRO A 18 11.68 10.91 -4.13
N GLU A 19 11.85 10.00 -3.17
CA GLU A 19 11.05 8.78 -3.15
C GLU A 19 9.62 9.16 -2.76
N LEU A 20 8.66 8.88 -3.65
CA LEU A 20 7.25 9.25 -3.45
C LEU A 20 6.43 8.04 -3.08
N CYS A 21 5.51 8.22 -2.14
CA CYS A 21 4.52 7.20 -1.80
C CYS A 21 3.56 6.99 -2.98
N PRO A 22 3.38 5.76 -3.49
CA PRO A 22 2.53 5.49 -4.65
C PRO A 22 1.03 5.75 -4.38
N GLY A 23 0.62 5.82 -3.10
CA GLY A 23 -0.77 6.06 -2.73
C GLY A 23 -1.18 7.54 -2.67
N CYS A 24 -0.30 8.42 -2.19
CA CYS A 24 -0.64 9.85 -1.98
C CYS A 24 0.34 10.83 -2.63
N MET A 25 1.40 10.33 -3.27
CA MET A 25 2.45 11.13 -3.91
C MET A 25 3.22 12.07 -2.97
N ASN A 26 3.13 11.86 -1.64
CA ASN A 26 3.98 12.56 -0.68
C ASN A 26 5.37 11.91 -0.62
N THR A 27 6.39 12.71 -0.29
CA THR A 27 7.75 12.24 -0.04
C THR A 27 7.78 11.26 1.13
N LEU A 28 8.44 10.12 0.93
CA LEU A 28 8.70 9.12 1.95
C LEU A 28 9.83 9.61 2.88
N HIS A 29 9.65 9.44 4.18
CA HIS A 29 10.73 9.67 5.14
C HIS A 29 11.78 8.56 5.07
N GLU A 30 13.01 8.81 5.55
CA GLU A 30 14.11 7.80 5.51
C GLU A 30 13.77 6.48 6.24
N THR A 31 12.81 6.50 7.16
CA THR A 31 12.29 5.32 7.88
C THR A 31 11.16 4.61 7.13
N GLU A 32 10.51 5.29 6.18
CA GLU A 32 9.41 4.78 5.37
C GLU A 32 9.96 4.20 4.06
N ARG A 33 9.66 2.94 3.76
CA ARG A 33 10.27 2.27 2.59
C ARG A 33 9.45 2.30 1.31
N LEU A 34 8.15 2.03 1.42
CA LEU A 34 7.30 1.75 0.26
C LEU A 34 6.01 2.56 0.28
N ILE A 35 5.42 2.72 1.46
CA ILE A 35 4.16 3.41 1.67
C ILE A 35 4.34 4.27 2.92
N CYS A 36 3.96 5.55 2.84
CA CYS A 36 4.02 6.44 3.99
C CYS A 36 3.04 6.00 5.08
N TRP A 37 3.34 6.35 6.32
CA TRP A 37 2.53 6.02 7.49
C TRP A 37 1.10 6.53 7.35
N GLY A 38 0.94 7.75 6.81
CA GLY A 38 -0.36 8.35 6.56
C GLY A 38 -1.24 7.50 5.64
N CYS A 39 -0.67 6.91 4.59
CA CYS A 39 -1.39 5.95 3.75
C CYS A 39 -1.70 4.67 4.53
N GLN A 40 -0.72 4.05 5.20
CA GLN A 40 -0.92 2.78 5.93
C GLN A 40 -2.08 2.83 6.96
N LEU A 41 -2.25 3.97 7.63
CA LEU A 41 -3.34 4.18 8.58
C LEU A 41 -4.68 4.51 7.95
N THR A 42 -4.69 5.10 6.75
CA THR A 42 -5.92 5.58 6.08
C THR A 42 -6.44 4.63 5.02
N LEU A 43 -5.68 3.59 4.65
CA LEU A 43 -6.15 2.58 3.70
C LEU A 43 -7.45 1.94 4.22
N PRO A 44 -8.45 1.76 3.35
CA PRO A 44 -9.75 1.20 3.73
C PRO A 44 -9.57 -0.31 4.02
N LYS A 45 -9.34 -0.64 5.28
CA LYS A 45 -9.22 -2.02 5.75
C LYS A 45 -10.61 -2.59 5.96
N THR A 46 -10.76 -3.86 5.62
CA THR A 46 -12.02 -4.58 5.75
C THR A 46 -11.98 -5.54 6.94
N ASP A 47 -13.15 -5.77 7.55
CA ASP A 47 -13.30 -6.70 8.68
C ASP A 47 -13.61 -8.15 8.26
N HIS A 48 -13.40 -8.49 6.98
CA HIS A 48 -13.67 -9.83 6.42
C HIS A 48 -12.88 -10.97 7.08
N LEU A 49 -11.86 -10.66 7.88
CA LEU A 49 -11.22 -11.67 8.70
C LEU A 49 -12.19 -12.23 9.77
N TRP A 50 -13.06 -11.38 10.31
CA TRP A 50 -14.03 -11.72 11.36
C TRP A 50 -15.40 -12.10 10.81
N ASP A 51 -15.72 -11.62 9.61
CA ASP A 51 -16.97 -11.93 8.92
C ASP A 51 -16.80 -13.08 7.91
N PHE A 52 -17.33 -14.25 8.28
CA PHE A 52 -17.29 -15.47 7.47
C PHE A 52 -18.27 -15.45 6.29
N GLN A 53 -19.34 -14.64 6.33
CA GLN A 53 -20.33 -14.51 5.27
C GLN A 53 -20.33 -13.09 4.70
N ASN A 54 -19.16 -12.66 4.25
CA ASN A 54 -19.01 -11.35 3.64
C ASN A 54 -19.45 -11.32 2.17
N GLU A 55 -19.68 -10.11 1.64
CA GLU A 55 -20.09 -9.87 0.26
C GLU A 55 -19.14 -10.54 -0.77
N VAL A 56 -17.83 -10.58 -0.48
CA VAL A 56 -16.84 -11.18 -1.37
C VAL A 56 -16.97 -12.70 -1.39
N TRP A 57 -17.22 -13.31 -0.23
CA TRP A 57 -17.53 -14.73 -0.10
C TRP A 57 -18.83 -15.07 -0.83
N GLU A 58 -19.90 -14.29 -0.65
CA GLU A 58 -21.17 -14.53 -1.34
C GLU A 58 -21.01 -14.48 -2.86
N LYS A 59 -20.24 -13.51 -3.38
CA LYS A 59 -19.95 -13.39 -4.81
C LYS A 59 -19.12 -14.56 -5.32
N MET A 60 -18.03 -14.92 -4.65
CA MET A 60 -17.15 -16.02 -5.09
C MET A 60 -17.82 -17.39 -4.97
N ASN A 61 -18.60 -17.61 -3.91
CA ASN A 61 -19.26 -18.87 -3.63
C ASN A 61 -20.32 -19.25 -4.69
N GLN A 62 -20.84 -18.26 -5.43
CA GLN A 62 -21.71 -18.49 -6.58
C GLN A 62 -20.97 -19.11 -7.77
N PHE A 63 -19.67 -18.81 -7.93
CA PHE A 63 -18.87 -19.34 -9.04
C PHE A 63 -18.17 -20.65 -8.68
N VAL A 64 -17.65 -20.74 -7.46
CA VAL A 64 -16.94 -21.92 -6.96
C VAL A 64 -17.17 -22.03 -5.47
N ARG A 65 -17.46 -23.25 -4.98
CA ARG A 65 -17.64 -23.46 -3.54
C ARG A 65 -16.33 -23.15 -2.82
N VAL A 66 -16.34 -22.09 -2.03
CA VAL A 66 -15.19 -21.61 -1.26
C VAL A 66 -15.49 -21.71 0.22
N GLU A 67 -14.55 -22.23 1.00
CA GLU A 67 -14.72 -22.34 2.45
C GLU A 67 -14.61 -20.98 3.13
N ARG A 68 -13.72 -20.12 2.63
CA ARG A 68 -13.50 -18.78 3.19
C ARG A 68 -12.93 -17.85 2.13
N VAL A 69 -13.39 -16.61 2.14
CA VAL A 69 -12.87 -15.54 1.28
C VAL A 69 -12.68 -14.31 2.13
N VAL A 70 -11.52 -13.66 1.98
CA VAL A 70 -11.15 -12.47 2.75
C VAL A 70 -10.44 -11.53 1.79
N SER A 71 -10.88 -10.27 1.73
CA SER A 71 -10.05 -9.16 1.25
C SER A 71 -9.44 -8.44 2.44
N LEU A 72 -8.27 -7.84 2.24
CA LEU A 72 -7.62 -6.99 3.23
C LEU A 72 -8.01 -5.51 3.08
N PHE A 73 -8.29 -5.09 1.83
CA PHE A 73 -8.62 -3.72 1.48
C PHE A 73 -9.77 -3.68 0.48
N ASP A 74 -10.58 -2.63 0.58
CA ASP A 74 -11.59 -2.31 -0.43
C ASP A 74 -10.97 -1.63 -1.65
N PHE A 75 -11.31 -2.13 -2.83
CA PHE A 75 -10.89 -1.54 -4.09
C PHE A 75 -11.96 -0.60 -4.64
N ASN A 76 -11.65 0.69 -4.64
CA ASN A 76 -12.49 1.72 -5.25
C ASN A 76 -11.76 2.43 -6.39
N LYS A 77 -12.49 2.85 -7.42
CA LYS A 77 -11.93 3.66 -8.50
C LYS A 77 -11.39 4.99 -7.94
N ASN A 78 -10.23 5.42 -8.43
CA ASN A 78 -9.50 6.61 -7.97
C ASN A 78 -9.11 6.58 -6.48
N SER A 79 -9.01 5.39 -5.88
CA SER A 79 -8.56 5.24 -4.50
C SER A 79 -7.04 5.12 -4.40
N ARG A 80 -6.51 5.37 -3.20
CA ARG A 80 -5.09 5.13 -2.88
C ARG A 80 -4.71 3.66 -3.11
N VAL A 81 -5.64 2.73 -2.84
CA VAL A 81 -5.44 1.29 -3.08
C VAL A 81 -5.20 1.03 -4.57
N GLN A 82 -5.97 1.65 -5.46
CA GLN A 82 -5.77 1.52 -6.90
C GLN A 82 -4.38 2.03 -7.33
N SER A 83 -3.98 3.22 -6.86
CA SER A 83 -2.66 3.78 -7.20
C SER A 83 -1.51 2.90 -6.70
N ILE A 84 -1.64 2.37 -5.47
CA ILE A 84 -0.65 1.45 -4.89
C ILE A 84 -0.59 0.16 -5.70
N VAL A 85 -1.71 -0.51 -5.95
CA VAL A 85 -1.74 -1.77 -6.71
C VAL A 85 -1.21 -1.56 -8.13
N GLY A 86 -1.56 -0.45 -8.79
CA GLY A 86 -1.04 -0.12 -10.11
C GLY A 86 0.47 0.16 -10.17
N SER A 87 1.07 0.59 -9.04
CA SER A 87 2.52 0.80 -8.93
C SER A 87 3.31 -0.51 -8.79
N ILE A 88 2.64 -1.58 -8.37
CA ILE A 88 3.25 -2.91 -8.25
C ILE A 88 3.36 -3.50 -9.65
N LYS A 89 4.59 -3.53 -10.19
CA LYS A 89 4.91 -4.34 -11.38
C LYS A 89 4.96 -5.80 -10.95
N ILE A 90 4.02 -6.60 -11.48
CA ILE A 90 4.05 -8.07 -11.42
C ILE A 90 4.96 -8.58 -12.53
#